data_AF-A0A4Y9SQN0-F1
#
_entry.id   AF-A0A4Y9SQN0-F1
#
_cell.length_a   1.000
_cell.length_b   1.000
_cell.length_c   1.000
_cell.angle_alpha   90.00
_cell.angle_beta   90.00
_cell.angle_gamma   90.00
#
_symmetry.space_group_name_H-M   'P 1'
#
loop_
_entity.id
_entity.type
_entity.pdbx_description
1 polymer ?
#
loop_
_entity_poly.entity_id
_entity_poly.type
_entity_poly.pdbx_seq_one_letter_code
_entity_poly.pdbx_strand_id
1 'polypeptide(L)'
;MRFPKIDVDYWTLVSGEDRHRSSPETFWIPPFEERQALQPGDAAKLIFEIESEDEFGEISRDCERMWVVVSEVRPLYFIGRVTNMPVGCNDSSFYLTEDAEVPFLPEHVIDIDRPPKEFLDALFSESPKKLWPR
;
A
#
# COMPACT_ATOMS: atom_id res chain seq x y z
N MET A 1 6.33 3.62 -15.89
CA MET A 1 5.86 3.49 -14.50
C MET A 1 7.04 3.46 -13.52
N ARG A 2 6.89 4.15 -12.38
CA ARG A 2 7.87 4.19 -11.28
C ARG A 2 7.23 3.74 -9.96
N PHE A 3 8.04 3.24 -9.04
CA PHE A 3 7.63 3.05 -7.64
C PHE A 3 7.78 4.35 -6.84
N PRO A 4 7.00 4.52 -5.76
CA PRO A 4 7.12 5.66 -4.86
C PRO A 4 8.52 5.70 -4.24
N LYS A 5 9.02 6.90 -4.00
CA LYS A 5 10.26 7.13 -3.25
C LYS A 5 10.04 8.18 -2.19
N ILE A 6 10.62 7.95 -1.01
CA ILE A 6 10.45 8.85 0.14
C ILE A 6 10.86 10.30 -0.17
N ASP A 7 11.91 10.51 -0.96
CA ASP A 7 12.48 11.82 -1.29
C ASP A 7 11.72 12.59 -2.39
N VAL A 8 10.78 11.93 -3.07
CA VAL A 8 9.99 12.51 -4.18
C VAL A 8 8.51 12.56 -3.84
N ASP A 9 8.00 11.48 -3.24
CA ASP A 9 6.58 11.28 -2.97
C ASP A 9 6.24 11.42 -1.49
N TYR A 10 7.24 11.57 -0.61
CA TYR A 10 7.08 11.57 0.85
C TYR A 10 6.53 10.27 1.41
N TRP A 11 6.56 9.19 0.62
CA TRP A 11 6.29 7.85 1.09
C TRP A 11 7.00 6.79 0.24
N THR A 12 7.18 5.59 0.80
CA THR A 12 7.65 4.41 0.09
C THR A 12 7.04 3.15 0.71
N LEU A 13 7.16 2.02 0.01
CA LEU A 13 6.82 0.72 0.57
C LEU A 13 8.05 0.05 1.17
N VAL A 14 7.87 -0.58 2.32
CA VAL A 14 8.90 -1.39 2.97
C VAL A 14 8.76 -2.84 2.51
N SER A 15 9.89 -3.50 2.23
CA SER A 15 9.93 -4.93 1.90
C SER A 15 9.49 -5.78 3.10
N GLY A 16 8.37 -6.49 2.94
CA GLY A 16 7.89 -7.49 3.88
C GLY A 16 8.85 -8.68 4.00
N GLU A 17 9.48 -9.05 2.89
CA GLU A 17 10.51 -10.10 2.86
C GLU A 17 11.75 -9.75 3.68
N ASP A 18 12.21 -8.49 3.61
CA ASP A 18 13.36 -8.05 4.41
C ASP A 18 13.00 -8.00 5.91
N ARG A 19 11.78 -7.57 6.26
CA ARG A 19 11.27 -7.61 7.64
C ARG A 19 11.17 -9.05 8.15
N HIS A 20 10.63 -9.97 7.34
CA HIS A 20 10.57 -11.39 7.66
C HIS A 20 11.97 -11.98 7.84
N ARG A 21 12.90 -11.72 6.92
CA ARG A 21 14.29 -12.22 7.01
C ARG A 21 15.00 -11.73 8.27
N SER A 22 14.73 -10.50 8.69
CA SER A 22 15.34 -9.89 9.87
C SER A 22 14.79 -10.45 11.19
N SER A 23 13.49 -10.81 11.21
CA SER A 23 12.80 -11.28 12.42
C SER A 23 11.76 -12.38 12.12
N PRO A 24 12.18 -13.55 11.61
CA PRO A 24 11.27 -14.54 11.04
C PRO A 24 10.29 -15.14 12.06
N GLU A 25 10.72 -15.25 13.32
CA GLU A 25 9.90 -15.80 14.42
C GLU A 25 8.75 -14.89 14.86
N THR A 26 8.88 -13.58 14.62
CA THR A 26 7.91 -12.56 15.09
C THR A 26 7.22 -11.80 13.97
N PHE A 27 7.70 -11.96 12.73
CA PHE A 27 7.20 -11.27 11.56
C PHE A 27 6.92 -12.29 10.47
N TRP A 28 5.75 -12.93 10.54
CA TRP A 28 5.29 -13.84 9.49
C TRP A 28 4.78 -13.07 8.26
N ILE A 29 4.95 -13.66 7.08
CA ILE A 29 4.33 -13.20 5.81
C ILE A 29 3.76 -14.40 5.04
N PRO A 30 2.77 -14.18 4.16
CA PRO A 30 2.25 -15.24 3.30
C PRO A 30 3.32 -15.83 2.36
N PRO A 31 3.18 -17.10 1.93
CA PRO A 31 4.07 -17.72 0.95
C PRO A 31 4.18 -16.91 -0.34
N PHE A 32 5.33 -17.02 -1.01
CA PHE A 32 5.59 -16.27 -2.24
C PHE A 32 4.57 -16.56 -3.34
N GLU A 33 4.15 -17.82 -3.47
CA GLU A 33 3.19 -18.27 -4.47
C GLU A 33 1.83 -17.58 -4.28
N GLU A 34 1.39 -17.36 -3.05
CA GLU A 34 0.14 -16.65 -2.74
C GLU A 34 0.27 -15.14 -3.05
N ARG A 35 1.39 -14.52 -2.67
CA ARG A 35 1.66 -13.10 -2.93
C ARG A 35 1.80 -12.80 -4.42
N GLN A 36 2.36 -13.72 -5.20
CA GLN A 36 2.51 -13.58 -6.65
C GLN A 36 1.17 -13.84 -7.39
N ALA A 37 0.27 -14.63 -6.81
CA ALA A 37 -0.98 -15.05 -7.45
C ALA A 37 -2.19 -14.14 -7.14
N LEU A 38 -1.97 -12.97 -6.52
CA LEU A 38 -3.03 -12.00 -6.22
C LEU A 38 -3.82 -11.61 -7.47
N GLN A 39 -5.13 -11.49 -7.30
CA GLN A 39 -6.09 -11.15 -8.35
C GLN A 39 -6.81 -9.84 -8.05
N PRO A 40 -7.41 -9.16 -9.04
CA PRO A 40 -8.27 -8.03 -8.78
C PRO A 40 -9.37 -8.38 -7.78
N GLY A 41 -9.51 -7.55 -6.73
CA GLY A 41 -10.42 -7.78 -5.61
C GLY A 41 -9.77 -8.41 -4.37
N ASP A 42 -8.61 -9.07 -4.48
CA ASP A 42 -7.85 -9.50 -3.30
C ASP A 42 -7.29 -8.27 -2.57
N ALA A 43 -7.25 -8.35 -1.23
CA ALA A 43 -6.62 -7.33 -0.41
C ALA A 43 -5.23 -7.78 0.04
N ALA A 44 -4.25 -6.90 -0.10
CA ALA A 44 -2.90 -7.08 0.41
C ALA A 44 -2.64 -6.06 1.51
N LYS A 45 -2.10 -6.49 2.65
CA LYS A 45 -1.60 -5.58 3.67
C LYS A 45 -0.15 -5.25 3.34
N LEU A 46 0.18 -3.97 3.32
CA LEU A 46 1.51 -3.45 3.01
C LEU A 46 2.03 -2.59 4.18
N ILE A 47 3.34 -2.35 4.22
CA ILE A 47 3.96 -1.39 5.14
C ILE A 47 4.36 -0.14 4.34
N PHE A 48 3.83 1.00 4.75
CA PHE A 48 4.15 2.31 4.19
C PHE A 48 5.08 3.02 5.16
N GLU A 49 6.24 3.45 4.68
CA GLU A 49 7.05 4.46 5.36
C GLU A 49 6.64 5.82 4.82
N ILE A 50 6.24 6.73 5.71
CA ILE A 50 5.67 8.03 5.37
C ILE A 50 6.51 9.10 6.05
N GLU A 51 6.96 10.07 5.27
CA GLU A 51 7.64 11.26 5.77
C GLU A 51 6.61 12.39 5.93
N SER A 52 6.60 13.04 7.09
CA SER A 52 5.74 14.17 7.37
C SER A 52 6.53 15.28 8.07
N GLU A 53 6.11 16.52 7.85
CA GLU A 53 6.68 17.72 8.47
C GLU A 53 5.63 18.32 9.41
N ASP A 54 6.01 18.60 10.65
CA ASP A 54 5.12 19.22 11.63
C ASP A 54 5.03 20.74 11.47
N GLU A 55 4.24 21.39 12.33
CA GLU A 55 4.05 22.85 12.30
C GLU A 55 5.32 23.66 12.60
N PHE A 56 6.36 23.03 13.14
CA PHE A 56 7.65 23.64 13.46
C PHE A 56 8.72 23.33 12.40
N GLY A 57 8.37 22.58 11.37
CA GLY A 57 9.29 22.16 10.30
C GLY A 57 10.15 20.94 10.65
N GLU A 58 9.78 20.19 11.69
CA GLU A 58 10.47 18.96 12.06
C GLU A 58 10.00 17.80 11.18
N ILE A 59 10.95 17.14 10.50
CA ILE A 59 10.68 16.00 9.64
C ILE A 59 10.68 14.72 10.48
N SER A 60 9.58 13.98 10.41
CA SER A 60 9.40 12.67 11.03
C SER A 60 9.12 11.59 9.98
N ARG A 61 9.49 10.35 10.29
CA ARG A 61 9.21 9.18 9.46
C ARG A 61 8.54 8.10 10.27
N ASP A 62 7.31 7.78 9.89
CA ASP A 62 6.50 6.76 10.53
C ASP A 62 6.20 5.59 9.60
N CYS A 63 5.99 4.42 10.19
CA CYS A 63 5.62 3.21 9.45
C CYS A 63 4.18 2.81 9.76
N GLU A 64 3.33 2.74 8.74
CA GLU A 64 1.95 2.31 8.86
C GLU A 64 1.69 1.01 8.11
N ARG A 65 0.79 0.17 8.64
CA ARG A 65 0.32 -1.05 7.97
C ARG A 65 -1.08 -0.81 7.44
N MET A 66 -1.23 -0.73 6.13
CA MET A 66 -2.51 -0.42 5.50
C MET A 66 -2.92 -1.52 4.53
N TRP A 67 -4.23 -1.71 4.38
CA TRP A 67 -4.81 -2.60 3.38
C TRP A 67 -4.93 -1.89 2.03
N VAL A 68 -4.65 -2.65 0.98
CA VAL A 68 -4.73 -2.23 -0.42
C VAL A 68 -5.47 -3.31 -1.20
N VAL A 69 -6.57 -2.95 -1.86
CA VAL A 69 -7.30 -3.87 -2.73
C VAL A 69 -6.71 -3.80 -4.13
N VAL A 70 -6.30 -4.94 -4.68
CA VAL A 70 -5.78 -5.04 -6.05
C VAL A 70 -6.85 -4.59 -7.03
N SER A 71 -6.54 -3.54 -7.80
CA SER A 71 -7.36 -3.08 -8.91
C SER A 71 -6.86 -3.64 -10.24
N GLU A 72 -5.56 -3.93 -10.34
CA GLU A 72 -4.92 -4.30 -11.58
C GLU A 72 -3.69 -5.17 -11.38
N VAL A 73 -3.58 -6.23 -12.18
CA VAL A 73 -2.40 -7.11 -12.22
C VAL A 73 -1.55 -6.77 -13.45
N ARG A 74 -0.24 -6.64 -13.24
CA ARG A 74 0.76 -6.45 -14.30
C ARG A 74 1.77 -7.59 -14.26
N PRO A 75 2.54 -7.83 -15.34
CA PRO A 75 3.49 -8.95 -15.38
C PRO A 75 4.52 -8.98 -14.24
N LEU A 76 4.86 -7.82 -13.65
CA LEU A 76 5.89 -7.71 -12.63
C LEU A 76 5.41 -7.07 -11.32
N TYR A 77 4.21 -6.49 -11.28
CA TYR A 77 3.74 -5.70 -10.14
C TYR A 77 2.20 -5.64 -10.12
N PHE A 78 1.66 -5.03 -9.07
CA PHE A 78 0.23 -4.78 -8.91
C PHE A 78 -0.03 -3.29 -8.81
N ILE A 79 -1.22 -2.86 -9.22
CA ILE A 79 -1.83 -1.61 -8.74
C ILE A 79 -2.96 -2.00 -7.80
N GLY A 80 -3.07 -1.29 -6.68
CA GLY A 80 -4.24 -1.39 -5.83
C GLY A 80 -4.66 -0.06 -5.25
N ARG A 81 -5.80 -0.06 -4.59
CA ARG A 81 -6.44 1.11 -3.97
C ARG A 81 -6.35 0.98 -2.46
N VAL A 82 -5.78 1.98 -1.80
CA VAL A 82 -5.66 2.03 -0.34
C VAL A 82 -7.06 2.10 0.28
N THR A 83 -7.36 1.28 1.28
CA THR A 83 -8.70 1.24 1.90
C THR A 83 -8.72 1.84 3.30
N ASN A 84 -7.59 2.36 3.78
CA ASN A 84 -7.46 3.02 5.08
C ASN A 84 -7.09 4.49 4.88
N MET A 85 -7.50 5.34 5.82
CA MET A 85 -6.96 6.70 5.95
C MET A 85 -5.63 6.61 6.71
N PRO A 86 -4.50 7.12 6.16
CA PRO A 86 -3.26 7.22 6.92
C PRO A 86 -3.45 8.14 8.13
N VAL A 87 -2.84 7.81 9.27
CA VAL A 87 -2.95 8.65 10.48
C VAL A 87 -2.16 9.94 10.29
N GLY A 88 -2.69 11.05 10.79
CA GLY A 88 -2.01 12.36 10.74
C GLY A 88 -2.02 13.06 9.37
N CYS A 89 -2.36 12.36 8.29
CA CYS A 89 -2.42 12.91 6.95
C CYS A 89 -3.82 13.49 6.64
N ASN A 90 -4.15 14.64 7.24
CA ASN A 90 -5.43 15.33 7.01
C ASN A 90 -5.36 16.36 5.86
N ASP A 91 -4.19 16.57 5.26
CA ASP A 91 -4.05 17.48 4.12
C ASP A 91 -4.44 16.78 2.82
N SER A 92 -5.46 17.31 2.15
CA SER A 92 -5.90 16.88 0.82
C SER A 92 -4.80 16.94 -0.26
N SER A 93 -3.73 17.72 -0.05
CA SER A 93 -2.59 17.80 -0.95
C SER A 93 -1.76 16.51 -0.93
N PHE A 94 -1.70 15.81 0.20
CA PHE A 94 -0.86 14.62 0.39
C PHE A 94 -1.37 13.42 -0.42
N TYR A 95 -0.48 12.75 -1.17
CA TYR A 95 -0.91 11.72 -2.14
C TYR A 95 -1.56 10.51 -1.47
N LEU A 96 -0.98 9.98 -0.39
CA LEU A 96 -1.58 8.83 0.29
C LEU A 96 -2.84 9.27 1.03
N THR A 97 -3.98 8.80 0.52
CA THR A 97 -5.29 8.97 1.12
C THR A 97 -6.08 7.70 0.88
N GLU A 98 -7.21 7.55 1.57
CA GLU A 98 -8.16 6.50 1.25
C GLU A 98 -8.52 6.61 -0.24
N ASP A 99 -8.46 5.47 -0.91
CA ASP A 99 -8.79 5.28 -2.32
C ASP A 99 -7.77 5.83 -3.33
N ALA A 100 -6.55 6.14 -2.87
CA ALA A 100 -5.43 6.40 -3.77
C ALA A 100 -4.91 5.11 -4.41
N GLU A 101 -4.54 5.16 -5.69
CA GLU A 101 -3.80 4.09 -6.37
C GLU A 101 -2.36 4.03 -5.87
N VAL A 102 -1.88 2.83 -5.60
CA VAL A 102 -0.49 2.58 -5.20
C VAL A 102 0.07 1.36 -5.94
N PRO A 103 1.31 1.43 -6.46
CA PRO A 103 1.95 0.28 -7.03
C PRO A 103 2.73 -0.52 -5.99
N PHE A 104 2.71 -1.83 -6.12
CA PHE A 104 3.46 -2.70 -5.21
C PHE A 104 3.89 -4.00 -5.86
N LEU A 105 4.89 -4.64 -5.25
CA LEU A 105 5.47 -5.91 -5.65
C LEU A 105 5.03 -7.00 -4.68
N PRO A 106 5.11 -8.28 -5.06
CA PRO A 106 4.88 -9.38 -4.12
C PRO A 106 5.69 -9.25 -2.83
N GLU A 107 6.94 -8.76 -2.90
CA GLU A 107 7.83 -8.60 -1.74
C GLU A 107 7.30 -7.63 -0.67
N HIS A 108 6.39 -6.71 -1.02
CA HIS A 108 5.79 -5.76 -0.09
C HIS A 108 4.61 -6.35 0.70
N VAL A 109 4.06 -7.50 0.27
CA VAL A 109 2.85 -8.08 0.84
C VAL A 109 3.17 -8.80 2.15
N ILE A 110 2.56 -8.33 3.25
CA ILE A 110 2.76 -8.87 4.60
C ILE A 110 1.53 -9.63 5.14
N ASP A 111 0.39 -9.52 4.46
CA ASP A 111 -0.84 -10.25 4.78
C ASP A 111 -1.78 -10.22 3.56
N ILE A 112 -2.71 -11.17 3.48
CA ILE A 112 -3.69 -11.27 2.38
C ILE A 112 -5.08 -11.50 2.97
N ASP A 113 -6.08 -10.83 2.40
CA ASP A 113 -7.48 -11.02 2.75
C ASP A 113 -8.38 -10.99 1.49
N ARG A 114 -9.61 -11.46 1.62
CA ARG A 114 -10.63 -11.50 0.56
C ARG A 114 -11.87 -10.74 1.01
N PRO A 115 -11.95 -9.43 0.74
CA PRO A 115 -13.06 -8.60 1.16
C PRO A 115 -14.40 -9.07 0.58
N PRO A 116 -15.53 -8.78 1.24
CA PRO A 116 -16.85 -9.11 0.74
C PRO A 116 -17.18 -8.35 -0.56
N LYS A 117 -17.99 -8.97 -1.42
CA LYS A 117 -18.32 -8.43 -2.75
C LYS A 117 -18.96 -7.04 -2.67
N GLU A 118 -19.82 -6.78 -1.71
CA GLU A 118 -20.52 -5.51 -1.55
C GLU A 118 -19.54 -4.35 -1.30
N PHE A 119 -18.47 -4.62 -0.54
CA PHE A 119 -17.40 -3.66 -0.32
C PHE A 119 -16.62 -3.40 -1.61
N LEU A 120 -16.28 -4.47 -2.35
CA LEU A 120 -15.57 -4.35 -3.63
C LEU A 120 -16.41 -3.58 -4.66
N ASP A 121 -17.71 -3.89 -4.77
CA ASP A 121 -18.64 -3.20 -5.67
C ASP A 121 -18.69 -1.70 -5.35
N ALA A 122 -18.76 -1.33 -4.06
CA ALA A 122 -18.74 0.06 -3.64
C ALA A 122 -17.42 0.75 -3.98
N LEU A 123 -16.28 0.13 -3.65
CA LEU A 123 -14.95 0.66 -3.94
C LEU A 123 -14.76 0.89 -5.45
N PHE A 124 -15.11 -0.09 -6.27
CA PHE A 124 -14.91 -0.05 -7.72
C PHE A 124 -16.04 0.64 -8.50
N SER A 125 -17.08 1.14 -7.83
CA SER A 125 -18.16 1.89 -8.49
C SER A 125 -17.71 3.25 -9.04
N GLU A 126 -16.67 3.83 -8.46
CA GLU A 126 -16.08 5.11 -8.84
C GLU A 126 -14.60 4.98 -9.22
N SER A 127 -14.10 6.00 -9.92
CA SER A 127 -12.66 6.12 -10.20
C SER A 127 -11.89 6.41 -8.91
N PRO A 128 -10.64 5.91 -8.77
CA PRO A 128 -9.81 6.19 -7.60
C PRO A 128 -9.68 7.69 -7.34
N LYS A 129 -9.73 8.11 -6.07
CA LYS A 129 -9.56 9.52 -5.69
C LYS A 129 -8.25 10.12 -6.19
N LYS A 130 -7.18 9.32 -6.23
CA LYS A 130 -5.87 9.72 -6.78
C LYS A 130 -5.30 8.59 -7.64
N LEU A 131 -4.88 8.93 -8.85
CA LEU A 131 -4.29 7.99 -9.81
C LEU A 131 -2.77 8.03 -9.72
N TRP A 132 -2.13 6.86 -9.77
CA TRP A 132 -0.67 6.80 -9.76
C TRP A 132 -0.12 7.11 -11.16
N PRO A 133 0.94 7.93 -11.30
CA PRO A 133 1.54 8.21 -12.59
C PRO A 133 2.06 6.94 -13.29
N ARG A 134 1.60 6.72 -14.53
CA ARG A 134 1.90 5.54 -15.34
C ARG A 134 3.13 5.75 -16.23
#